data_AF-A0A183MY12-F1
#
_entry.id   AF-A0A183MY12-F1
#
_cell.length_a   1.000
_cell.length_b   1.000
_cell.length_c   1.000
_cell.angle_alpha   90.00
_cell.angle_beta   90.00
_cell.angle_gamma   90.00
#
_symmetry.space_group_name_H-M   'P 1'
#
loop_
_entity.id
_entity.type
_entity.pdbx_description
1 polymer ?
#
loop_
_entity_poly.entity_id
_entity_poly.type
_entity_poly.pdbx_seq_one_letter_code
_entity_poly.pdbx_strand_id
1 'polypeptide(L)' 'AIEKYARTNAGYSGLHDVYSTNSTLDDVQQSYFLAETLKYLYLIFSEDTLLPLDRWVFNSEAHPLPIQNKVKLTPG' A
#
# COMPACT_ATOMS: atom_id res chain seq x y z
N ALA A 1 -7.25 -9.83 10.09
CA ALA A 1 -7.50 -8.72 11.03
C ALA A 1 -8.28 -7.60 10.35
N ILE A 2 -7.76 -7.04 9.24
CA ILE A 2 -8.42 -5.99 8.44
C ILE A 2 -9.90 -6.33 8.15
N GLU A 3 -10.18 -7.48 7.52
CA GLU A 3 -11.56 -7.92 7.24
C GLU A 3 -12.45 -8.02 8.48
N LYS A 4 -11.88 -8.43 9.61
CA LYS A 4 -12.64 -8.74 10.83
C LYS A 4 -13.04 -7.48 11.59
N TYR A 5 -12.19 -6.46 11.59
CA TYR A 5 -12.33 -5.32 12.51
C TYR A 5 -12.43 -3.96 11.81
N ALA A 6 -11.91 -3.82 10.59
CA ALA A 6 -11.90 -2.54 9.89
C ALA A 6 -12.99 -2.44 8.81
N ARG A 7 -13.60 -3.56 8.41
CA ARG A 7 -14.59 -3.60 7.32
C ARG A 7 -15.94 -3.04 7.77
N THR A 8 -16.56 -2.25 6.90
CA THR A 8 -17.92 -1.71 7.06
C THR A 8 -18.80 -2.13 5.87
N ASN A 9 -20.06 -1.72 5.86
CA ASN A 9 -20.96 -1.93 4.72
C ASN A 9 -20.52 -1.16 3.46
N ALA A 10 -19.73 -0.10 3.61
CA ALA A 10 -19.38 0.81 2.52
C ALA A 10 -17.87 0.93 2.25
N GLY A 11 -17.02 0.15 2.94
CA GLY A 11 -15.57 0.22 2.78
C GLY A 11 -14.81 -0.27 4.02
N TYR A 12 -13.74 0.45 4.37
CA TYR A 12 -12.92 0.20 5.55
C TYR A 12 -12.74 1.49 6.36
N SER A 13 -12.60 1.35 7.68
CA SER A 13 -12.36 2.46 8.61
C SER A 13 -11.37 2.06 9.69
N GLY A 14 -10.67 3.05 10.26
CA GLY A 14 -9.78 2.86 11.39
C GLY A 14 -10.52 2.52 12.67
N LEU A 15 -9.81 1.91 13.62
CA LEU A 15 -10.31 1.63 14.96
C LEU A 15 -9.84 2.72 15.92
N HIS A 16 -10.74 3.16 16.80
CA HIS A 16 -10.36 4.07 17.89
C HIS A 16 -9.52 3.38 18.99
N ASP A 17 -9.77 2.10 19.27
CA ASP A 17 -9.05 1.34 20.31
C ASP A 17 -8.80 -0.11 19.88
N VAL A 18 -7.55 -0.46 19.64
CA VAL A 18 -7.15 -1.81 19.20
C VAL A 18 -7.18 -2.87 20.32
N TYR A 19 -7.30 -2.47 21.59
CA TYR A 19 -7.39 -3.41 22.72
C TYR A 19 -8.83 -3.85 22.99
N SER A 20 -9.83 -3.13 22.47
CA SER A 20 -11.24 -3.46 22.64
C SER A 20 -11.73 -4.41 21.55
N THR A 21 -12.43 -5.48 21.95
CA THR A 21 -13.12 -6.37 21.00
C THR A 21 -14.34 -5.72 20.35
N ASN A 22 -14.83 -4.61 20.91
CA ASN A 22 -15.96 -3.83 20.42
C ASN A 22 -15.55 -2.37 20.15
N SER A 23 -14.36 -2.15 19.56
CA SER A 23 -13.91 -0.80 19.19
C SER A 23 -14.94 -0.10 18.31
N THR A 24 -15.15 1.18 18.54
CA THR A 24 -15.81 2.06 17.58
C THR A 24 -14.89 2.33 16.40
N LEU A 25 -15.50 2.58 15.25
CA LEU A 25 -14.82 2.97 14.01
C LEU A 25 -14.75 4.50 13.91
N ASP A 26 -13.68 5.00 13.30
CA ASP A 26 -13.44 6.44 13.14
C ASP A 26 -14.18 7.08 11.95
N ASP A 27 -14.90 6.27 11.17
CA ASP A 27 -15.67 6.64 9.97
C ASP A 27 -14.83 7.35 8.89
N VAL A 28 -13.52 7.07 8.84
CA VAL A 28 -12.62 7.57 7.79
C VAL A 28 -11.94 6.42 7.06
N GLN A 29 -12.20 6.31 5.77
CA GLN A 29 -11.39 5.48 4.88
C GLN A 29 -10.18 6.29 4.40
N GLN A 30 -9.04 6.06 5.04
CA GLN A 30 -7.81 6.75 4.72
C GLN A 30 -7.36 6.42 3.29
N SER A 31 -6.95 7.41 2.50
CA SER A 31 -6.53 7.20 1.10
C SER A 31 -5.34 6.24 0.99
N TYR A 32 -4.41 6.31 1.94
CA TYR A 32 -3.27 5.40 2.04
C TYR A 32 -3.68 3.94 2.23
N PHE A 33 -4.88 3.64 2.74
CA PHE A 33 -5.35 2.26 2.85
C PHE A 33 -5.46 1.62 1.46
N LEU A 34 -5.97 2.36 0.48
CA LEU A 34 -6.06 1.90 -0.91
C LEU A 34 -4.69 1.94 -1.61
N ALA A 35 -3.97 3.05 -1.48
CA ALA A 35 -2.70 3.23 -2.18
C ALA A 35 -1.60 2.30 -1.66
N GLU A 36 -1.51 2.11 -0.35
CA GLU A 36 -0.42 1.37 0.29
C GLU A 36 -0.88 -0.01 0.73
N THR A 37 -1.83 -0.07 1.68
CA THR A 37 -2.17 -1.33 2.36
C THR A 37 -2.68 -2.39 1.38
N LEU A 38 -3.69 -2.06 0.57
CA LEU A 38 -4.22 -3.00 -0.41
C LEU A 38 -3.24 -3.30 -1.56
N LYS A 39 -2.44 -2.31 -1.99
CA LYS A 39 -1.42 -2.53 -3.03
C LYS A 39 -0.37 -3.52 -2.56
N TYR A 40 0.18 -3.34 -1.36
CA TYR A 40 1.19 -4.26 -0.84
C TYR A 40 0.63 -5.65 -0.56
N LEU A 41 -0.59 -5.75 -0.03
CA LEU A 41 -1.27 -7.05 0.10
C LEU A 41 -1.41 -7.73 -1.26
N TYR A 42 -1.85 -7.01 -2.29
CA TYR A 42 -1.97 -7.56 -3.64
C TYR A 42 -0.62 -8.03 -4.18
N LEU A 43 0.45 -7.24 -4.02
CA LEU A 43 1.79 -7.60 -4.48
C LEU A 43 2.37 -8.83 -3.76
N ILE A 44 2.13 -8.98 -2.45
CA ILE A 44 2.57 -10.16 -1.68
C ILE A 44 1.97 -11.46 -2.24
N PHE A 45 0.74 -11.41 -2.75
CA PHE A 45 0.05 -12.56 -3.33
C PHE A 45 0.12 -12.61 -4.86
N SER A 46 0.93 -11.75 -5.48
CA SER A 46 1.15 -11.73 -6.92
C SER A 46 2.50 -12.36 -7.28
N GLU A 47 2.69 -12.64 -8.56
CA GLU A 47 3.99 -13.06 -9.11
C GLU A 47 5.02 -11.91 -9.03
N ASP A 48 6.28 -12.24 -8.74
CA ASP A 48 7.40 -11.28 -8.68
C ASP A 48 7.63 -10.50 -9.99
N THR A 49 7.09 -11.01 -11.10
CA THR A 49 7.17 -10.39 -12.42
C THR A 49 6.25 -9.18 -12.61
N LEU A 50 5.26 -8.98 -11.73
CA LEU A 50 4.27 -7.92 -11.87
C LEU A 50 4.86 -6.52 -11.67
N LEU A 51 5.63 -6.31 -10.59
CA LEU A 51 6.38 -5.08 -10.32
C LEU A 51 7.78 -5.43 -9.78
N PRO A 52 8.70 -5.86 -10.68
CA PRO A 52 10.04 -6.26 -10.28
C PRO A 52 10.80 -5.13 -9.58
N LEU A 53 11.35 -5.41 -8.39
CA LEU A 53 12.04 -4.42 -7.56
C LEU A 53 13.40 -3.96 -8.14
N ASP A 54 13.91 -4.66 -9.16
CA ASP A 54 15.08 -4.26 -9.96
C ASP A 54 14.74 -3.22 -11.04
N ARG A 55 13.45 -2.89 -11.22
CA ARG A 55 12.95 -1.92 -12.21
C ARG A 55 12.14 -0.79 -11.58
N TRP A 56 11.52 -1.04 -10.43
CA TRP A 56 10.62 -0.11 -9.75
C TRP A 56 11.07 0.16 -8.33
N VAL A 57 11.01 1.44 -7.93
CA VAL A 57 11.18 1.89 -6.56
C VAL A 57 9.87 2.53 -6.11
N PHE A 58 9.35 2.10 -4.97
CA PHE A 58 8.15 2.70 -4.37
C PHE A 58 8.54 3.92 -3.54
N ASN A 59 7.81 5.02 -3.69
CA ASN A 59 7.93 6.13 -2.74
C ASN A 59 7.24 5.77 -1.40
N SER A 60 7.26 6.70 -0.44
CA SER A 60 6.63 6.51 0.87
C SER A 60 5.10 6.33 0.83
N GLU A 61 4.44 6.63 -0.30
CA GLU A 61 2.98 6.47 -0.52
C GLU A 61 2.68 5.29 -1.47
N ALA A 62 3.63 4.36 -1.59
CA ALA A 62 3.55 3.17 -2.43
C ALA A 62 3.31 3.46 -3.93
N HIS A 63 3.65 4.64 -4.43
CA HIS A 63 3.62 4.93 -5.86
C HIS A 63 4.88 4.37 -6.52
N PRO A 64 4.76 3.47 -7.51
CA PRO A 64 5.91 2.90 -8.20
C PRO A 64 6.52 3.95 -9.15
N LEU A 65 7.81 4.19 -8.99
CA LEU A 65 8.62 5.06 -9.84
C LEU A 65 9.64 4.20 -10.60
N PRO A 66 9.80 4.37 -11.92
CA PRO A 66 10.75 3.59 -12.68
C PRO A 66 12.18 4.02 -12.32
N ILE A 67 13.09 3.05 -12.21
CA ILE A 67 14.52 3.34 -12.08
C ILE A 67 15.00 4.03 -13.36
N GLN A 68 15.44 5.28 -13.24
CA GLN A 68 16.03 6.00 -14.36
C GLN A 68 17.51 5.64 -14.49
N ASN A 69 17.84 4.76 -15.43
CA ASN A 69 19.23 4.53 -15.85
C ASN A 69 19.76 5.72 -16.65
N LYS A 70 20.12 6.81 -15.97
CA LYS A 70 20.91 7.89 -16.58
C LYS A 70 22.39 7.50 -16.56
N VAL A 71 22.80 6.59 -17.43
CA VAL A 71 24.22 6.48 -17.79
C VAL A 71 24.38 6.87 -19.26
N LYS A 72 24.67 8.15 -19.48
CA LYS A 72 25.72 8.63 -20.38
C LYS A 72 26.18 10.02 -19.91
N LEU A 73 27.22 10.05 -19.08
CA LEU A 73 28.18 11.15 -19.16
C LEU A 73 28.99 10.86 -20.45
N THR A 74 28.72 11.61 -21.51
CA THR A 74 29.45 11.59 -22.80
C THR A 74 30.82 12.30 -22.67
N PRO A 75 31.58 12.45 -23.76
CA PRO A 75 32.58 11.53 -24.34
C PRO A 75 34.02 11.96 -23.96
N GLY A 76 34.94 10.99 -23.89
CA GLY A 76 36.39 11.23 -23.81
C GLY A 76 37.10 10.58 -24.98
#